data_AF-A0A0M8XAZ3-F1
#
_entry.id   AF-A0A0M8XAZ3-F1
#
_cell.length_a   1.000
_cell.length_b   1.000
_cell.length_c   1.000
_cell.angle_alpha   90.00
_cell.angle_beta   90.00
_cell.angle_gamma   90.00
#
_symmetry.space_group_name_H-M   'P 1'
#
loop_
_entity.id
_entity.type
_entity.pdbx_description
1 polymer ?
#
loop_
_entity_poly.entity_id
_entity_poly.type
_entity_poly.pdbx_seq_one_letter_code
_entity_poly.pdbx_strand_id
1 'polypeptide(L)' 'MTQAPPPPAGGLSQGALLVVIAMLIGLFTGLAAGVLAVLLHATVLDAAKWAGGTFIAVTMLLFKIRELLR' A
#
# COMPACT_ATOMS: atom_id res chain seq x y z
N MET A 1 22.00 -35.91 -19.37
CA MET A 1 22.33 -34.52 -18.94
C MET A 1 21.05 -33.91 -18.38
N THR A 2 20.88 -33.99 -17.06
CA THR A 2 19.69 -33.50 -16.35
C THR A 2 19.86 -32.00 -16.12
N GLN A 3 19.25 -31.19 -16.99
CA GLN A 3 19.26 -29.74 -16.90
C GLN A 3 18.42 -29.31 -15.68
N ALA A 4 19.09 -28.73 -14.68
CA ALA A 4 18.43 -28.14 -13.52
C ALA A 4 17.52 -26.97 -13.97
N PRO A 5 16.32 -26.80 -13.38
CA PRO A 5 15.41 -25.72 -13.74
C PRO A 5 16.06 -24.36 -13.42
N PRO A 6 15.91 -23.35 -14.30
CA PRO A 6 16.54 -22.04 -14.09
C PRO A 6 15.96 -21.36 -12.84
N PRO A 7 16.80 -20.79 -11.96
CA PRO A 7 16.35 -20.01 -10.81
C PRO A 7 15.66 -18.70 -11.27
N PRO A 8 14.71 -18.17 -10.48
CA PRO A 8 13.75 -17.17 -10.94
C PRO A 8 14.41 -15.81 -11.13
N ALA A 9 14.43 -15.32 -12.37
CA ALA A 9 14.95 -14.00 -12.75
C ALA A 9 14.04 -12.80 -12.34
N GLY A 10 13.04 -13.00 -11.47
CA GLY A 10 11.98 -12.02 -11.19
C GLY A 10 12.09 -11.21 -9.88
N GLY A 11 13.11 -11.47 -9.06
CA GLY A 11 13.10 -11.07 -7.63
C GLY A 11 13.08 -9.56 -7.32
N LEU A 12 13.69 -8.71 -8.17
CA LEU A 12 13.79 -7.27 -7.93
C LEU A 12 12.61 -6.49 -8.53
N SER A 13 12.18 -6.85 -9.74
CA SER A 13 11.05 -6.21 -10.44
C SER A 13 9.72 -6.49 -9.74
N GLN A 14 9.49 -7.73 -9.28
CA GLN A 14 8.27 -8.11 -8.57
C GLN A 14 8.18 -7.45 -7.18
N GLY A 15 9.32 -7.31 -6.49
CA GLY A 15 9.42 -6.61 -5.22
C GLY A 15 9.01 -5.14 -5.33
N ALA A 16 9.57 -4.43 -6.33
CA ALA A 16 9.26 -3.03 -6.63
C ALA A 16 7.81 -2.84 -7.08
N LEU A 17 7.30 -3.70 -7.98
CA LEU A 17 5.92 -3.65 -8.45
C LEU A 17 4.92 -3.76 -7.29
N LEU A 18 5.15 -4.69 -6.37
CA LEU A 18 4.31 -4.84 -5.18
C LEU A 18 4.39 -3.63 -4.23
N VAL A 19 5.53 -2.92 -4.17
CA VAL A 19 5.63 -1.66 -3.38
C VAL A 19 4.78 -0.58 -4.01
N VAL A 20 4.84 -0.45 -5.34
CA VAL A 20 3.99 0.49 -6.09
C VAL A 20 2.52 0.17 -5.88
N ILE A 21 2.12 -1.11 -5.97
CA ILE A 21 0.73 -1.54 -5.73
C ILE A 21 0.30 -1.19 -4.30
N ALA A 22 1.14 -1.49 -3.28
CA ALA A 22 0.82 -1.16 -1.90
C ALA A 22 0.66 0.35 -1.68
N MET A 23 1.50 1.15 -2.32
CA MET A 23 1.45 2.61 -2.26
C MET A 23 0.18 3.16 -2.94
N LEU A 24 -0.20 2.61 -4.10
CA LEU A 24 -1.44 2.97 -4.78
C LEU A 24 -2.67 2.61 -3.94
N ILE A 25 -2.70 1.41 -3.35
CA ILE A 25 -3.81 0.99 -2.47
C ILE A 25 -3.94 1.94 -1.30
N GLY A 26 -2.83 2.24 -0.60
CA GLY A 26 -2.80 3.19 0.50
C GLY A 26 -3.30 4.57 0.07
N LEU A 27 -2.90 5.05 -1.11
CA LEU A 27 -3.32 6.34 -1.66
C LEU A 27 -4.83 6.38 -1.88
N PHE A 28 -5.40 5.37 -2.53
CA PHE A 28 -6.85 5.29 -2.77
C PHE A 28 -7.65 5.18 -1.46
N THR A 29 -7.18 4.40 -0.48
CA THR A 29 -7.85 4.28 0.82
C THR A 29 -7.76 5.56 1.64
N GLY A 30 -6.60 6.22 1.64
CA GLY A 30 -6.41 7.53 2.27
C GLY A 30 -7.33 8.58 1.64
N LEU A 31 -7.36 8.64 0.31
CA LEU A 31 -8.23 9.57 -0.42
C LEU A 31 -9.72 9.32 -0.10
N ALA A 32 -10.15 8.06 -0.12
CA ALA A 32 -11.52 7.68 0.23
C ALA A 32 -11.89 8.11 1.66
N ALA A 33 -10.99 7.89 2.63
CA ALA A 33 -11.21 8.32 4.02
C ALA A 33 -11.28 9.85 4.15
N GLY A 34 -10.43 10.59 3.43
CA GLY A 34 -10.48 12.05 3.39
C GLY A 34 -11.79 12.57 2.79
N VAL A 35 -12.24 11.99 1.67
CA VAL A 35 -13.52 12.34 1.05
C VAL A 35 -14.69 12.02 2.00
N LEU A 36 -14.64 10.87 2.69
CA LEU A 36 -15.65 10.50 3.68
C LEU A 36 -15.70 11.52 4.83
N ALA A 37 -14.55 11.99 5.31
CA ALA A 37 -14.47 12.99 6.36
C ALA A 37 -15.08 14.33 5.91
N VAL A 38 -14.81 14.78 4.67
CA VAL A 38 -15.45 16.00 4.13
C VAL A 38 -16.96 15.84 4.03
N LEU A 39 -17.44 14.67 3.58
CA LEU A 39 -18.87 14.35 3.51
C LEU A 39 -19.56 14.37 4.89
N LEU A 40 -18.82 14.07 5.97
CA LEU A 40 -19.29 14.14 7.35
C LEU A 40 -19.21 15.56 7.95
N HIS A 41 -19.10 16.61 7.12
CA HIS A 41 -18.92 18.00 7.54
C HIS A 41 -17.64 18.26 8.36
N ALA A 42 -16.63 17.39 8.28
CA ALA A 42 -15.33 17.68 8.90
C ALA A 42 -14.62 18.81 8.15
N THR A 43 -13.80 19.56 8.88
CA THR A 43 -12.94 20.59 8.27
C THR A 43 -11.97 19.94 7.28
N VAL A 44 -11.55 20.67 6.24
CA VAL A 44 -10.56 20.20 5.26
C VAL A 44 -9.27 19.74 5.95
N LEU A 45 -8.90 20.40 7.05
CA LEU A 45 -7.74 20.04 7.86
C LEU A 45 -7.92 18.66 8.52
N ASP A 46 -9.10 18.37 9.08
CA ASP A 46 -9.37 17.06 9.68
C ASP A 46 -9.50 15.97 8.63
N ALA A 47 -10.10 16.27 7.47
CA ALA A 47 -10.13 15.34 6.35
C ALA A 47 -8.72 14.98 5.85
N ALA A 48 -7.81 15.95 5.80
CA ALA A 48 -6.41 15.70 5.45
C ALA A 48 -5.70 14.84 6.51
N LYS A 49 -5.96 15.05 7.80
CA LYS A 49 -5.44 14.18 8.88
C LYS A 49 -5.95 12.76 8.76
N TRP A 50 -7.25 12.59 8.50
CA TRP A 50 -7.86 11.29 8.28
C TRP A 50 -7.23 10.59 7.08
N ALA A 51 -7.13 11.27 5.93
CA ALA A 51 -6.52 10.73 4.72
C ALA A 51 -5.06 10.30 4.91
N GLY A 52 -4.25 11.16 5.54
CA GLY A 52 -2.85 10.84 5.84
C GLY A 52 -2.71 9.70 6.85
N GLY A 53 -3.57 9.67 7.87
CA GLY A 53 -3.60 8.62 8.88
C GLY A 53 -3.93 7.25 8.31
N THR A 54 -4.97 7.14 7.49
CA THR A 54 -5.32 5.87 6.81
C THR A 54 -4.27 5.48 5.78
N PHE A 55 -3.69 6.42 5.03
CA PHE A 55 -2.60 6.12 4.12
C PHE A 55 -1.44 5.44 4.85
N ILE A 56 -0.97 6.03 5.96
CA ILE A 56 0.15 5.48 6.75
C ILE A 56 -0.24 4.12 7.34
N ALA A 57 -1.41 4.01 7.94
CA ALA A 57 -1.87 2.78 8.59
C ALA A 57 -1.96 1.61 7.60
N VAL A 58 -2.57 1.83 6.43
CA VAL A 58 -2.71 0.81 5.39
C VAL A 58 -1.35 0.44 4.80
N THR A 59 -0.49 1.43 4.54
CA THR A 59 0.84 1.19 3.98
C THR A 59 1.70 0.37 4.96
N MET A 60 1.68 0.71 6.25
CA MET A 60 2.36 -0.06 7.30
C MET A 60 1.81 -1.47 7.42
N LEU A 61 0.48 -1.63 7.40
CA LEU A 61 -0.16 -2.94 7.47
C LEU A 61 0.26 -3.83 6.29
N LEU A 62 0.25 -3.29 5.08
CA LEU A 62 0.69 -4.01 3.88
C LEU A 62 2.18 -4.37 3.97
N PHE A 63 3.01 -3.47 4.48
CA PHE A 63 4.43 -3.75 4.69
C PHE A 63 4.64 -4.87 5.71
N LYS A 64 3.89 -4.85 6.82
CA LYS A 64 3.95 -5.88 7.86
C LYS A 64 3.46 -7.24 7.36
N ILE A 65 2.38 -7.26 6.57
CA ILE A 65 1.89 -8.49 5.92
C ILE A 65 2.96 -9.05 4.98
N ARG A 66 3.62 -8.19 4.19
CA ARG A 66 4.72 -8.62 3.30
C ARG A 66 5.94 -9.13 4.05
N GLU A 67 6.24 -8.56 5.22
CA GLU A 67 7.29 -9.05 6.11
C GLU A 67 6.94 -10.45 6.66
N LEU A 68 5.70 -10.68 7.08
CA LEU A 68 5.24 -11.98 7.60
C LEU A 68 5.13 -13.09 6.55
N LEU A 69 4.93 -12.73 5.28
CA LEU A 69 4.85 -13.69 4.16
C LEU A 69 6.22 -14.06 3.58
N ARG A 70 7.29 -13.36 3.96
CA ARG A 70 8.68 -13.67 3.57
C ARG A 70 9.34 -14.59 4.58
#